data_AF-A0A100YTZ6-F1
#
_entry.id   AF-A0A100YTZ6-F1
#
_cell.length_a   1.000
_cell.length_b   1.000
_cell.length_c   1.000
_cell.angle_alpha   90.00
_cell.angle_beta   90.00
_cell.angle_gamma   90.00
#
_symmetry.space_group_name_H-M   'P 1'
#
loop_
_entity.id
_entity.type
_entity.pdbx_description
1 polymer ?
#
loop_
_entity_poly.entity_id
_entity_poly.type
_entity_poly.pdbx_seq_one_letter_code
_entity_poly.pdbx_strand_id
1 'polypeptide(L)'
;MCSRVVEAGAHRLLEERIEEGAPTREKARLAGAALARTHAAGASWYGCPPPDWNGDGYVIGRSLTPVVPAEPTEATKSWGAVCATSRVMPHLRTIRNDGLVDASEARLLTHVADRMAAGDFDSPEPELVHSRGHRCSRIHGDLWAGNLLWAAEGSRTAATGAALIDPMASGGHAETDLAMLQLFGCAYLDDFLAAYNDVSPLADGWRDRVGIHQLVPVLLHCVLFGESYVGLALSIARRYA
;
A
#
# COMPACT_ATOMS: atom_id res chain seq x y z
N MET A 1 0.10 14.81 7.44
CA MET A 1 -0.26 13.51 8.04
C MET A 1 0.98 12.73 8.48
N CYS A 2 2.12 12.78 7.77
CA CYS A 2 3.33 12.07 8.22
C CYS A 2 4.13 12.79 9.33
N SER A 3 5.00 12.05 10.01
CA SER A 3 6.09 12.58 10.84
C SER A 3 6.96 13.54 10.03
N ARG A 4 7.47 14.60 10.68
CA ARG A 4 8.42 15.51 10.05
C ARG A 4 9.84 15.02 10.31
N VAL A 5 10.59 14.78 9.24
CA VAL A 5 12.03 14.52 9.31
C VAL A 5 12.77 15.80 9.73
N VAL A 6 13.59 15.69 10.77
CA VAL A 6 14.47 16.75 11.26
C VAL A 6 15.88 16.56 10.70
N GLU A 7 16.38 15.32 10.69
CA GLU A 7 17.70 14.95 10.20
C GLU A 7 17.64 13.52 9.64
N ALA A 8 18.30 13.27 8.51
CA ALA A 8 18.45 11.94 7.93
C ALA A 8 19.90 11.72 7.50
N GLY A 9 20.43 10.55 7.81
CA GLY A 9 21.76 10.10 7.39
C GLY A 9 21.81 8.57 7.29
N ALA A 10 22.93 8.04 6.82
CA ALA A 10 23.07 6.61 6.51
C ALA A 10 22.76 5.65 7.68
N HIS A 11 22.91 6.12 8.93
CA HIS A 11 22.73 5.30 10.14
C HIS A 11 21.83 5.95 11.18
N ARG A 12 21.14 7.05 10.83
CA ARG A 12 20.31 7.80 11.77
C ARG A 12 19.17 8.48 11.04
N LEU A 13 17.98 8.36 11.60
CA LEU A 13 16.81 9.13 11.25
C LEU A 13 16.32 9.82 12.53
N LEU A 14 16.24 11.15 12.49
CA LEU A 14 15.65 11.96 13.55
C LEU A 14 14.36 12.57 13.04
N GLU A 15 13.28 12.30 13.73
CA GLU A 15 11.95 12.77 13.37
C GLU A 15 11.27 13.47 14.54
N GLU A 16 10.23 14.22 14.21
CA GLU A 16 9.25 14.68 15.17
C GLU A 16 8.70 13.52 16.00
N ARG A 17 8.71 13.70 17.32
CA ARG A 17 7.98 12.81 18.22
C ARG A 17 6.49 13.05 18.05
N ILE A 18 5.76 11.98 17.70
CA ILE A 18 4.30 12.00 17.65
C ILE A 18 3.75 11.76 19.05
N GLU A 19 2.84 12.63 19.50
CA GLU A 19 2.08 12.43 20.72
C GLU A 19 0.82 11.63 20.41
N GLU A 20 0.70 10.45 21.02
CA GLU A 20 -0.40 9.52 20.77
C GLU A 20 -1.59 9.77 21.69
N GLY A 21 -2.79 9.64 21.15
CA GLY A 21 -4.04 9.67 21.88
C GLY A 21 -4.91 8.44 21.59
N ALA A 22 -6.05 8.34 22.26
CA ALA A 22 -7.00 7.27 21.97
C ALA A 22 -7.66 7.46 20.58
N PRO A 23 -7.97 6.36 19.87
CA PRO A 23 -8.77 6.41 18.66
C PRO A 23 -10.19 6.89 18.96
N THR A 24 -10.74 7.75 18.11
CA THR A 24 -12.15 8.16 18.15
C THR A 24 -12.74 8.13 16.75
N ARG A 25 -14.07 8.04 16.65
CA ARG A 25 -14.79 8.14 15.38
C ARG A 25 -14.41 9.42 14.61
N GLU A 26 -14.32 10.54 15.31
CA GLU A 26 -13.94 11.82 14.70
C GLU A 26 -12.53 11.78 14.13
N LYS A 27 -11.55 11.28 14.90
CA LYS A 27 -10.17 11.13 14.41
C LYS A 27 -10.10 10.21 13.20
N ALA A 28 -10.89 9.13 13.17
CA ALA A 28 -10.93 8.22 12.02
C ALA A 28 -11.47 8.91 10.75
N ARG A 29 -12.52 9.73 10.88
CA ARG A 29 -13.03 10.53 9.76
C ARG A 29 -11.98 11.55 9.27
N LEU A 30 -11.32 12.25 10.19
CA LEU A 30 -10.23 13.18 9.85
C LEU A 30 -9.07 12.48 9.14
N ALA A 31 -8.69 11.29 9.61
CA ALA A 31 -7.61 10.49 9.06
C ALA A 31 -7.94 9.95 7.66
N GLY A 32 -9.16 9.43 7.44
CA GLY A 32 -9.61 9.00 6.11
C GLY A 32 -9.60 10.14 5.10
N ALA A 33 -10.15 11.30 5.49
CA ALA A 33 -10.13 12.51 4.66
C ALA A 33 -8.70 13.01 4.38
N ALA A 34 -7.80 12.91 5.37
CA ALA A 34 -6.40 13.30 5.21
C ALA A 34 -5.64 12.34 4.29
N LEU A 35 -5.87 11.04 4.38
CA LEU A 35 -5.26 10.04 3.50
C LEU A 35 -5.68 10.25 2.05
N ALA A 36 -6.96 10.55 1.78
CA ALA A 36 -7.44 10.90 0.44
C ALA A 36 -6.65 12.07 -0.18
N ARG A 37 -6.36 13.11 0.62
CA ARG A 37 -5.53 14.24 0.19
C ARG A 37 -4.06 13.88 0.00
N THR A 38 -3.53 12.96 0.81
CA THR A 38 -2.17 12.42 0.66
C THR A 38 -2.04 11.66 -0.66
N HIS A 39 -2.97 10.76 -0.97
CA HIS A 39 -3.01 10.04 -2.24
C HIS A 39 -3.10 11.01 -3.43
N ALA A 40 -3.97 12.02 -3.34
CA ALA A 40 -4.15 13.05 -4.34
C ALA A 40 -3.03 14.12 -4.39
N ALA A 41 -1.96 13.97 -3.61
CA ALA A 41 -0.70 14.68 -3.88
C ALA A 41 0.07 14.05 -5.05
N GLY A 42 -0.32 12.85 -5.47
CA GLY A 42 0.09 12.19 -6.68
C GLY A 42 1.54 11.71 -6.71
N ALA A 43 1.79 10.82 -7.66
CA ALA A 43 3.10 10.39 -8.09
C ALA A 43 3.14 10.22 -9.63
N SER A 44 4.34 10.13 -10.18
CA SER A 44 4.54 10.19 -11.64
C SER A 44 4.13 8.90 -12.37
N TRP A 45 4.47 7.73 -11.82
CA TRP A 45 4.10 6.42 -12.37
C TRP A 45 4.00 5.37 -11.26
N TYR A 46 3.29 4.27 -11.53
CA TYR A 46 3.21 3.17 -10.58
C TYR A 46 4.59 2.59 -10.27
N GLY A 47 4.89 2.41 -8.99
CA GLY A 47 6.17 1.96 -8.48
C GLY A 47 7.25 3.04 -8.41
N CYS A 48 6.98 4.29 -8.82
CA CYS A 48 8.00 5.34 -8.79
C CYS A 48 8.52 5.56 -7.37
N PRO A 49 9.84 5.64 -7.15
CA PRO A 49 10.38 5.92 -5.84
C PRO A 49 10.13 7.40 -5.45
N PRO A 50 10.36 7.76 -4.18
CA PRO A 50 10.42 9.15 -3.77
C PRO A 50 11.48 9.93 -4.60
N PRO A 51 11.31 11.25 -4.79
CA PRO A 51 12.35 12.08 -5.42
C PRO A 51 13.71 11.89 -4.75
N ASP A 52 14.78 11.94 -5.56
CA ASP A 52 16.17 11.80 -5.13
C ASP A 52 16.56 10.44 -4.52
N TRP A 53 15.66 9.44 -4.55
CA TRP A 53 15.96 8.08 -4.14
C TRP A 53 16.80 7.34 -5.19
N ASN A 54 17.88 6.70 -4.74
CA ASN A 54 18.83 5.99 -5.61
C ASN A 54 18.96 4.48 -5.29
N GLY A 55 18.19 3.95 -4.34
CA GLY A 55 18.22 2.54 -3.98
C GLY A 55 17.30 1.67 -4.84
N ASP A 56 17.63 0.38 -4.95
CA ASP A 56 16.88 -0.60 -5.75
C ASP A 56 15.48 -0.90 -5.20
N GLY A 57 15.23 -0.62 -3.92
CA GLY A 57 13.96 -0.91 -3.26
C GLY A 57 14.02 -0.69 -1.75
N TYR A 58 12.91 -1.05 -1.10
CA TYR A 58 12.81 -1.06 0.36
C TYR A 58 13.27 -2.40 0.91
N VAL A 59 14.19 -2.36 1.87
CA VAL A 59 14.66 -3.56 2.59
C VAL A 59 13.96 -3.64 3.93
N ILE A 60 13.17 -4.69 4.13
CA ILE A 60 12.55 -5.02 5.43
C ILE A 60 12.95 -6.43 5.80
N GLY A 61 13.71 -6.58 6.89
CA GLY A 61 14.27 -7.87 7.28
C GLY A 61 15.04 -8.52 6.14
N ARG A 62 14.55 -9.66 5.65
CA ARG A 62 15.12 -10.40 4.51
C ARG A 62 14.47 -10.11 3.16
N SER A 63 13.44 -9.25 3.12
CA SER A 63 12.74 -8.89 1.89
C SER A 63 13.37 -7.66 1.24
N LEU A 64 13.41 -7.67 -0.09
CA LEU A 64 13.63 -6.49 -0.92
C LEU A 64 12.37 -6.28 -1.76
N THR A 65 11.68 -5.16 -1.52
CA THR A 65 10.55 -4.70 -2.33
C THR A 65 11.07 -3.71 -3.38
N PRO A 66 11.20 -4.10 -4.66
CA PRO A 66 11.80 -3.24 -5.69
C PRO A 66 11.01 -1.94 -5.92
N VAL A 67 11.70 -0.84 -6.23
CA VAL A 67 11.05 0.34 -6.84
C VAL A 67 11.16 0.27 -8.37
N VAL A 68 10.43 1.15 -9.06
CA VAL A 68 10.48 1.28 -10.51
C VAL A 68 11.13 2.62 -10.83
N PRO A 69 12.47 2.67 -11.04
CA PRO A 69 13.22 3.93 -11.12
C PRO A 69 12.99 4.71 -12.41
N ALA A 70 12.44 4.07 -13.44
CA ALA A 70 12.09 4.71 -14.72
C ALA A 70 10.63 4.45 -15.06
N GLU A 71 9.97 5.42 -15.71
CA GLU A 71 8.58 5.26 -16.13
C GLU A 71 8.43 4.06 -17.08
N PRO A 72 7.50 3.12 -16.80
CA PRO A 72 7.25 1.99 -17.68
C PRO A 72 6.69 2.43 -19.02
N THR A 73 6.87 1.58 -20.04
CA THR A 73 6.29 1.80 -21.36
C THR A 73 4.76 1.72 -21.34
N GLU A 74 4.09 2.24 -22.37
CA GLU A 74 2.63 2.16 -22.53
C GLU A 74 2.07 0.74 -22.35
N ALA A 75 2.81 -0.30 -22.75
CA ALA A 75 2.38 -1.69 -22.62
C ALA A 75 2.46 -2.26 -21.20
N THR A 76 3.21 -1.60 -20.29
CA THR A 76 3.54 -2.11 -18.95
C THR A 76 3.29 -1.09 -17.84
N LYS A 77 2.64 0.04 -18.16
CA LYS A 77 2.43 1.15 -17.22
C LYS A 77 1.18 1.04 -16.36
N SER A 78 0.35 0.01 -16.54
CA SER A 78 -0.85 -0.16 -15.71
C SER A 78 -0.48 -0.57 -14.29
N TRP A 79 -1.40 -0.35 -13.33
CA TRP A 79 -1.15 -0.73 -11.95
C TRP A 79 -0.87 -2.24 -11.85
N GLY A 80 -1.74 -3.06 -12.45
CA GLY A 80 -1.64 -4.52 -12.43
C GLY A 80 -0.34 -5.03 -13.04
N ALA A 81 0.10 -4.48 -14.17
CA ALA A 81 1.38 -4.84 -14.81
C ALA A 81 2.60 -4.52 -13.93
N VAL A 82 2.65 -3.31 -13.35
CA VAL A 82 3.73 -2.94 -12.44
C VAL A 82 3.67 -3.79 -11.16
N CYS A 83 2.48 -3.98 -10.59
CA CYS A 83 2.30 -4.72 -9.36
C CYS A 83 2.67 -6.20 -9.51
N ALA A 84 2.27 -6.84 -10.61
CA ALA A 84 2.66 -8.21 -10.90
C ALA A 84 4.19 -8.37 -10.92
N THR A 85 4.88 -7.51 -11.67
CA THR A 85 6.33 -7.61 -11.90
C THR A 85 7.19 -7.16 -10.72
N SER A 86 6.78 -6.10 -10.02
CA SER A 86 7.59 -5.45 -8.97
C SER A 86 7.11 -5.72 -7.54
N ARG A 87 5.95 -6.36 -7.35
CA ARG A 87 5.43 -6.70 -6.02
C ARG A 87 5.14 -8.20 -5.90
N VAL A 88 4.39 -8.80 -6.82
CA VAL A 88 3.96 -10.20 -6.69
C VAL A 88 5.08 -11.17 -7.02
N MET A 89 5.65 -11.07 -8.23
CA MET A 89 6.64 -12.05 -8.72
C MET A 89 7.94 -12.11 -7.91
N PRO A 90 8.51 -11.00 -7.40
CA PRO A 90 9.69 -11.06 -6.53
C PRO A 90 9.43 -11.86 -5.26
N HIS A 91 8.34 -11.58 -4.55
CA HIS A 91 7.99 -12.31 -3.33
C HIS A 91 7.61 -13.77 -3.63
N LEU A 92 6.89 -14.04 -4.71
CA LEU A 92 6.56 -15.40 -5.15
C LEU A 92 7.82 -16.25 -5.38
N ARG A 93 8.83 -15.69 -6.07
CA ARG A 93 10.11 -16.37 -6.28
C ARG A 93 10.79 -16.69 -4.94
N THR A 94 10.80 -15.74 -4.01
CA THR A 94 11.39 -15.96 -2.68
C THR A 94 10.69 -17.07 -1.91
N ILE A 95 9.37 -17.01 -1.76
CA ILE A 95 8.62 -18.03 -0.99
C ILE A 95 8.68 -19.41 -1.64
N ARG A 96 8.79 -19.48 -2.99
CA ARG A 96 8.99 -20.74 -3.71
C ARG A 96 10.38 -21.31 -3.46
N ASN A 97 11.42 -20.47 -3.49
CA ASN A 97 12.79 -20.89 -3.20
C ASN A 97 12.96 -21.33 -1.74
N ASP A 98 12.23 -20.70 -0.81
CA ASP A 98 12.19 -21.07 0.61
C ASP A 98 11.35 -22.34 0.86
N GLY A 99 10.68 -22.89 -0.17
CA GLY A 99 9.88 -24.11 -0.05
C GLY A 99 8.52 -23.92 0.63
N LEU A 100 8.08 -22.67 0.85
CA LEU A 100 6.81 -22.35 1.52
C LEU A 100 5.57 -22.67 0.67
N VAL A 101 5.75 -22.77 -0.65
CA VAL A 101 4.68 -23.14 -1.60
C VAL A 101 5.17 -24.22 -2.55
N ASP A 102 4.28 -25.14 -2.90
CA ASP A 102 4.55 -26.20 -3.87
C ASP A 102 4.46 -25.71 -5.33
N ALA A 103 4.67 -26.61 -6.31
CA ALA A 103 4.65 -26.24 -7.71
C ALA A 103 3.24 -25.87 -8.22
N SER A 104 2.19 -26.47 -7.65
CA SER A 104 0.79 -26.20 -8.00
C SER A 104 0.32 -24.86 -7.44
N GLU A 105 0.70 -24.57 -6.21
CA GLU A 105 0.45 -23.31 -5.51
C GLU A 105 1.17 -22.14 -6.18
N ALA A 106 2.43 -22.34 -6.58
CA ALA A 106 3.18 -21.34 -7.34
C ALA A 106 2.55 -21.05 -8.72
N ARG A 107 2.01 -22.07 -9.41
CA ARG A 107 1.28 -21.87 -10.67
C ARG A 107 0.00 -21.07 -10.47
N LEU A 108 -0.75 -21.33 -9.38
CA LEU A 108 -1.95 -20.55 -9.06
C LEU A 108 -1.61 -19.07 -8.83
N LEU A 109 -0.58 -18.78 -8.03
CA LEU A 109 -0.14 -17.40 -7.78
C LEU A 109 0.41 -16.72 -9.03
N THR A 110 1.13 -17.46 -9.88
CA THR A 110 1.61 -16.96 -11.18
C THR A 110 0.44 -16.64 -12.11
N HIS A 111 -0.59 -17.49 -12.16
CA HIS A 111 -1.78 -17.23 -12.97
C HIS A 111 -2.48 -15.93 -12.56
N VAL A 112 -2.63 -15.69 -11.25
CA VAL A 112 -3.19 -14.42 -10.77
C VAL A 112 -2.28 -13.23 -11.13
N ALA A 113 -0.95 -13.39 -11.05
CA ALA A 113 -0.02 -12.36 -11.48
C ALA A 113 -0.12 -12.07 -13.00
N ASP A 114 -0.33 -13.08 -13.83
CA ASP A 114 -0.54 -12.91 -15.28
C ASP A 114 -1.84 -12.15 -15.56
N ARG A 115 -2.92 -12.46 -14.82
CA ARG A 115 -4.19 -11.71 -14.90
C ARG A 115 -4.05 -10.26 -14.44
N MET A 116 -3.29 -10.01 -13.37
CA MET A 116 -2.91 -8.65 -12.97
C MET A 116 -2.16 -7.94 -14.10
N ALA A 117 -1.19 -8.62 -14.72
CA ALA A 117 -0.41 -8.03 -15.81
C ALA A 117 -1.24 -7.75 -17.08
N ALA A 118 -2.29 -8.54 -17.32
CA ALA A 118 -3.26 -8.31 -18.39
C ALA A 118 -4.23 -7.14 -18.10
N GLY A 119 -4.27 -6.65 -16.87
CA GLY A 119 -5.12 -5.53 -16.45
C GLY A 119 -6.53 -5.93 -16.01
N ASP A 120 -6.78 -7.22 -15.76
CA ASP A 120 -8.10 -7.74 -15.34
C ASP A 120 -8.64 -7.08 -14.06
N PHE A 121 -7.76 -6.53 -13.25
CA PHE A 121 -8.07 -5.92 -11.96
C PHE A 121 -7.73 -4.43 -11.90
N ASP A 122 -7.35 -3.83 -13.03
CA ASP A 122 -7.07 -2.41 -13.09
C ASP A 122 -8.37 -1.61 -12.92
N SER A 123 -8.26 -0.49 -12.21
CA SER A 123 -9.35 0.47 -12.03
C SER A 123 -8.81 1.89 -12.12
N PRO A 124 -9.69 2.88 -12.40
CA PRO A 124 -9.33 4.28 -12.23
C PRO A 124 -8.88 4.58 -10.80
N GLU A 125 -7.90 5.47 -10.66
CA GLU A 125 -7.58 6.07 -9.36
C GLU A 125 -8.80 6.84 -8.81
N PRO A 126 -8.81 7.10 -7.49
CA PRO A 126 -9.89 7.86 -6.86
C PRO A 126 -10.05 9.27 -7.46
N GLU A 127 -11.27 9.79 -7.43
CA GLU A 127 -11.68 11.01 -8.16
C GLU A 127 -10.77 12.24 -7.90
N LEU A 128 -10.31 12.44 -6.65
CA LEU A 128 -9.47 13.59 -6.33
C LEU A 128 -8.06 13.45 -6.92
N VAL A 129 -7.56 12.23 -7.10
CA VAL A 129 -6.27 11.96 -7.74
C VAL A 129 -6.37 12.31 -9.23
N HIS A 130 -7.44 11.84 -9.88
CA HIS A 130 -7.70 12.11 -11.30
C HIS A 130 -7.95 13.59 -11.59
N SER A 131 -8.83 14.25 -10.82
CA SER A 131 -9.18 15.66 -11.03
C SER A 131 -8.01 16.63 -10.78
N ARG A 132 -6.95 16.19 -10.08
CA ARG A 132 -5.68 16.92 -9.94
C ARG A 132 -4.65 16.60 -11.03
N GLY A 133 -5.00 15.76 -12.01
CA GLY A 133 -4.17 15.42 -13.15
C GLY A 133 -3.05 14.42 -12.83
N HIS A 134 -3.17 13.66 -11.74
CA HIS A 134 -2.19 12.65 -11.38
C HIS A 134 -2.55 11.28 -11.95
N ARG A 135 -1.54 10.54 -12.42
CA ARG A 135 -1.71 9.18 -12.96
C ARG A 135 -1.93 8.15 -11.86
N CYS A 136 -1.19 8.28 -10.76
CA CYS A 136 -1.23 7.34 -9.65
C CYS A 136 -1.16 8.06 -8.31
N SER A 137 -1.64 7.39 -7.27
CA SER A 137 -1.63 7.89 -5.90
C SER A 137 -0.22 7.89 -5.31
N ARG A 138 0.04 8.87 -4.44
CA ARG A 138 1.18 8.79 -3.50
C ARG A 138 0.79 7.93 -2.32
N ILE A 139 1.16 6.66 -2.34
CA ILE A 139 0.81 5.71 -1.29
C ILE A 139 1.85 5.70 -0.17
N HIS A 140 1.41 5.32 1.03
CA HIS A 140 2.26 4.98 2.16
C HIS A 140 3.03 3.67 1.91
N GLY A 141 2.36 2.67 1.32
CA GLY A 141 2.97 1.41 0.91
C GLY A 141 3.09 0.34 2.00
N ASP A 142 2.96 0.74 3.27
CA ASP A 142 2.94 -0.16 4.44
C ASP A 142 1.86 0.24 5.45
N LEU A 143 0.65 0.58 4.99
CA LEU A 143 -0.38 1.19 5.85
C LEU A 143 -1.24 0.16 6.59
N TRP A 144 -0.73 -0.38 7.68
CA TRP A 144 -1.48 -1.16 8.66
C TRP A 144 -1.70 -0.36 9.95
N ALA A 145 -2.54 -0.83 10.88
CA ALA A 145 -2.89 -0.06 12.08
C ALA A 145 -1.68 0.35 12.95
N GLY A 146 -0.60 -0.44 12.99
CA GLY A 146 0.60 -0.07 13.74
C GLY A 146 1.33 1.14 13.17
N ASN A 147 1.17 1.41 11.87
CA ASN A 147 1.77 2.56 11.19
C ASN A 147 0.82 3.78 11.14
N LEU A 148 -0.31 3.71 11.86
CA LEU A 148 -1.28 4.80 12.02
C LEU A 148 -1.37 5.17 13.50
N LEU A 149 -0.68 6.25 13.88
CA LEU A 149 -0.64 6.74 15.25
C LEU A 149 -1.74 7.76 15.49
N TRP A 150 -2.73 7.44 16.33
CA TRP A 150 -3.83 8.33 16.64
C TRP A 150 -3.34 9.61 17.33
N ALA A 151 -3.72 10.77 16.82
CA ALA A 151 -3.19 12.04 17.32
C ALA A 151 -3.70 12.36 18.72
N ALA A 152 -2.82 12.80 19.62
CA ALA A 152 -3.20 13.45 20.86
C ALA A 152 -3.92 14.79 20.59
N GLU A 153 -4.80 15.20 21.50
CA GLU A 153 -5.44 16.52 21.43
C GLU A 153 -4.39 17.64 21.52
N GLY A 154 -4.59 18.72 20.77
CA GLY A 154 -3.65 19.84 20.73
C GLY A 154 -2.33 19.58 19.97
N SER A 155 -2.05 18.33 19.58
CA SER A 155 -0.89 17.99 18.76
C SER A 155 -1.03 18.54 17.33
N ARG A 156 0.10 18.69 16.62
CA ARG A 156 0.10 19.08 15.20
C ARG A 156 -0.73 18.15 14.32
N THR A 157 -0.74 16.85 14.63
CA THR A 157 -1.42 15.82 13.85
C THR A 157 -2.90 15.71 14.21
N ALA A 158 -3.40 16.46 15.21
CA ALA A 158 -4.81 16.51 15.56
C ALA A 158 -5.69 16.92 14.37
N ALA A 159 -5.22 17.85 13.52
CA ALA A 159 -5.92 18.30 12.32
C ALA A 159 -6.10 17.19 11.26
N THR A 160 -5.28 16.14 11.31
CA THR A 160 -5.41 14.96 10.45
C THR A 160 -5.96 13.74 11.19
N GLY A 161 -6.29 13.84 12.47
CA GLY A 161 -6.78 12.74 13.31
C GLY A 161 -5.74 11.67 13.67
N ALA A 162 -4.75 11.45 12.81
CA ALA A 162 -3.64 10.54 13.02
C ALA A 162 -2.37 11.02 12.31
N ALA A 163 -1.24 10.44 12.72
CA ALA A 163 0.03 10.48 12.02
C ALA A 163 0.31 9.16 11.30
N LEU A 164 0.99 9.21 10.16
CA LEU A 164 1.53 8.02 9.48
C LEU A 164 3.04 7.91 9.74
N ILE A 165 3.53 6.69 9.98
CA ILE A 165 4.94 6.37 10.25
C ILE A 165 5.40 5.15 9.44
N ASP A 166 6.72 4.97 9.30
CA ASP A 166 7.35 3.82 8.65
C ASP A 166 6.87 3.53 7.21
N PRO A 167 6.95 4.51 6.29
CA PRO A 167 6.46 4.32 4.93
C PRO A 167 7.41 3.50 4.04
N MET A 168 6.81 2.68 3.18
CA MET A 168 7.41 2.20 1.93
C MET A 168 6.87 3.03 0.74
N ALA A 169 7.03 4.35 0.84
CA ALA A 169 6.34 5.29 -0.04
C ALA A 169 6.72 5.11 -1.52
N SER A 170 5.71 5.04 -2.39
CA SER A 170 5.92 4.99 -3.84
C SER A 170 4.70 5.50 -4.59
N GLY A 171 4.81 5.65 -5.90
CA GLY A 171 3.62 5.71 -6.76
C GLY A 171 2.87 4.38 -6.69
N GLY A 172 1.57 4.41 -6.45
CA GLY A 172 0.77 3.22 -6.25
C GLY A 172 -0.71 3.48 -6.48
N HIS A 173 -1.52 2.44 -6.33
CA HIS A 173 -2.98 2.58 -6.34
C HIS A 173 -3.50 2.79 -4.92
N ALA A 174 -4.35 3.79 -4.72
CA ALA A 174 -4.91 4.14 -3.41
C ALA A 174 -5.56 2.96 -2.68
N GLU A 175 -6.22 2.07 -3.44
CA GLU A 175 -6.88 0.89 -2.85
C GLU A 175 -5.89 -0.03 -2.13
N THR A 176 -4.59 -0.01 -2.45
CA THR A 176 -3.58 -0.84 -1.75
C THR A 176 -3.44 -0.46 -0.28
N ASP A 177 -3.31 0.83 0.03
CA ASP A 177 -3.21 1.31 1.42
C ASP A 177 -4.51 1.03 2.20
N LEU A 178 -5.67 1.25 1.57
CA LEU A 178 -6.97 0.99 2.18
C LEU A 178 -7.23 -0.51 2.39
N ALA A 179 -6.77 -1.35 1.48
CA ALA A 179 -6.85 -2.80 1.58
C ALA A 179 -5.95 -3.34 2.71
N MET A 180 -4.79 -2.72 2.93
CA MET A 180 -3.89 -3.07 4.02
C MET A 180 -4.44 -2.70 5.41
N LEU A 181 -5.11 -1.55 5.55
CA LEU A 181 -5.86 -1.19 6.75
C LEU A 181 -6.99 -2.19 7.05
N GLN A 182 -7.67 -2.68 6.01
CA GLN A 182 -8.71 -3.72 6.15
C GLN A 182 -8.13 -5.08 6.54
N LEU A 183 -6.93 -5.42 6.06
CA LEU A 183 -6.30 -6.72 6.29
C LEU A 183 -5.92 -6.94 7.76
N PHE A 184 -5.29 -5.94 8.37
CA PHE A 184 -4.80 -6.02 9.76
C PHE A 184 -5.72 -5.33 10.77
N GLY A 185 -6.84 -4.76 10.30
CA GLY A 185 -7.80 -4.03 11.10
C GLY A 185 -7.36 -2.61 11.44
N CYS A 186 -8.32 -1.72 11.65
CA CYS A 186 -8.12 -0.36 12.12
C CYS A 186 -9.33 0.05 12.99
N ALA A 187 -9.11 0.84 14.04
CA ALA A 187 -10.20 1.35 14.85
C ALA A 187 -11.09 2.28 14.01
N TYR A 188 -12.42 2.08 14.07
CA TYR A 188 -13.41 2.86 13.32
C TYR A 188 -13.19 2.84 11.80
N LEU A 189 -12.79 1.69 11.26
CA LEU A 189 -12.45 1.50 9.85
C LEU A 189 -13.57 1.94 8.89
N ASP A 190 -14.84 1.63 9.19
CA ASP A 190 -15.95 2.05 8.33
C ASP A 190 -16.09 3.57 8.24
N ASP A 191 -15.90 4.28 9.35
CA ASP A 191 -15.91 5.74 9.39
C ASP A 191 -14.71 6.33 8.64
N PHE A 192 -13.55 5.69 8.74
CA PHE A 192 -12.34 6.05 8.00
C PHE A 192 -12.58 5.91 6.49
N LEU A 193 -13.05 4.74 6.03
CA LEU A 193 -13.30 4.44 4.62
C LEU A 193 -14.40 5.33 4.05
N ALA A 194 -15.47 5.59 4.81
CA ALA A 194 -16.52 6.51 4.42
C ALA A 194 -15.98 7.93 4.22
N ALA A 195 -15.21 8.46 5.18
CA ALA A 195 -14.65 9.80 5.07
C ALA A 195 -13.57 9.93 3.98
N TYR A 196 -12.81 8.87 3.71
CA TYR A 196 -11.93 8.80 2.54
C TYR A 196 -12.77 8.95 1.26
N ASN A 197 -13.82 8.13 1.12
CA ASN A 197 -14.65 8.07 -0.07
C ASN A 197 -15.50 9.35 -0.27
N ASP A 198 -15.85 10.06 0.81
CA ASP A 198 -16.50 11.37 0.74
C ASP A 198 -15.60 12.44 0.09
N VAL A 199 -14.28 12.36 0.32
CA VAL A 199 -13.29 13.33 -0.20
C VAL A 199 -12.78 12.96 -1.57
N SER A 200 -12.53 11.68 -1.80
CA SER A 200 -12.03 11.16 -3.06
C SER A 200 -12.70 9.82 -3.34
N PRO A 201 -13.90 9.83 -3.94
CA PRO A 201 -14.63 8.62 -4.29
C PRO A 201 -13.75 7.57 -4.98
N LEU A 202 -13.81 6.34 -4.47
CA LEU A 202 -13.20 5.16 -5.07
C LEU A 202 -14.01 4.73 -6.29
N ALA A 203 -13.34 4.09 -7.25
CA ALA A 203 -14.01 3.54 -8.42
C ALA A 203 -15.02 2.44 -8.04
N ASP A 204 -16.08 2.31 -8.83
CA ASP A 204 -17.09 1.26 -8.65
C ASP A 204 -16.44 -0.14 -8.57
N GLY A 205 -17.00 -0.99 -7.73
CA GLY A 205 -16.47 -2.34 -7.50
C GLY A 205 -15.20 -2.42 -6.65
N TRP A 206 -14.71 -1.33 -6.04
CA TRP A 206 -13.50 -1.37 -5.20
C TRP A 206 -13.55 -2.43 -4.09
N ARG A 207 -14.74 -2.68 -3.53
CA ARG A 207 -14.95 -3.72 -2.51
C ARG A 207 -14.62 -5.12 -3.03
N ASP A 208 -14.87 -5.38 -4.31
CA ASP A 208 -14.55 -6.65 -4.95
C ASP A 208 -13.06 -6.78 -5.26
N ARG A 209 -12.32 -5.66 -5.30
CA ARG A 209 -10.86 -5.62 -5.53
C ARG A 209 -10.02 -5.62 -4.25
N VAL A 210 -10.61 -5.46 -3.06
CA VAL A 210 -9.86 -5.43 -1.78
C VAL A 210 -8.89 -6.61 -1.66
N GLY A 211 -9.34 -7.84 -1.97
CA GLY A 211 -8.50 -9.02 -1.82
C GLY A 211 -7.30 -9.04 -2.77
N ILE A 212 -7.44 -8.57 -4.02
CA ILE A 212 -6.30 -8.55 -4.96
C ILE A 212 -5.27 -7.49 -4.56
N HIS A 213 -5.70 -6.36 -4.00
CA HIS A 213 -4.81 -5.39 -3.38
C HIS A 213 -4.13 -5.94 -2.11
N GLN A 214 -4.81 -6.78 -1.31
CA GLN A 214 -4.24 -7.46 -0.15
C GLN A 214 -3.20 -8.53 -0.50
N LEU A 215 -3.24 -9.11 -1.71
CA LEU A 215 -2.27 -10.13 -2.11
C LEU A 215 -0.82 -9.63 -1.98
N VAL A 216 -0.59 -8.34 -2.25
CA VAL A 216 0.73 -7.71 -2.18
C VAL A 216 1.32 -7.75 -0.77
N PRO A 217 0.71 -7.14 0.27
CA PRO A 217 1.23 -7.22 1.62
C PRO A 217 1.23 -8.66 2.15
N VAL A 218 0.26 -9.51 1.78
CA VAL A 218 0.24 -10.92 2.22
C VAL A 218 1.47 -11.69 1.71
N LEU A 219 1.86 -11.53 0.45
CA LEU A 219 3.06 -12.18 -0.09
C LEU A 219 4.35 -11.66 0.56
N LEU A 220 4.43 -10.36 0.84
CA LEU A 220 5.53 -9.81 1.65
C LEU A 220 5.58 -10.48 3.03
N HIS A 221 4.43 -10.66 3.69
CA HIS A 221 4.35 -11.30 5.00
C HIS A 221 4.74 -12.79 4.95
N CYS A 222 4.45 -13.51 3.86
CA CYS A 222 4.99 -14.86 3.66
C CYS A 222 6.53 -14.86 3.64
N VAL A 223 7.17 -13.87 3.01
CA VAL A 223 8.63 -13.75 2.99
C VAL A 223 9.20 -13.40 4.37
N LEU A 224 8.53 -12.53 5.12
CA LEU A 224 9.02 -12.05 6.41
C LEU A 224 8.76 -13.02 7.56
N PHE A 225 7.60 -13.68 7.56
CA PHE A 225 7.07 -14.41 8.71
C PHE A 225 6.74 -15.88 8.40
N GLY A 226 6.88 -16.31 7.14
CA GLY A 226 6.79 -17.71 6.74
C GLY A 226 5.36 -18.24 6.56
N GLU A 227 5.15 -19.50 6.92
CA GLU A 227 3.99 -20.33 6.54
C GLU A 227 2.62 -19.78 6.97
N SER A 228 2.55 -18.99 8.05
CA SER A 228 1.29 -18.51 8.62
C SER A 228 0.44 -17.68 7.65
N TYR A 229 1.07 -17.05 6.64
CA TYR A 229 0.41 -16.23 5.64
C TYR A 229 0.13 -16.96 4.32
N VAL A 230 0.71 -18.14 4.09
CA VAL A 230 0.58 -18.89 2.83
C VAL A 230 -0.88 -19.30 2.59
N GLY A 231 -1.56 -19.80 3.62
CA GLY A 231 -2.97 -20.17 3.50
C GLY A 231 -3.86 -19.02 3.06
N LEU A 232 -3.60 -17.81 3.57
CA LEU A 232 -4.31 -16.59 3.17
C LEU A 232 -3.97 -16.18 1.73
N ALA A 233 -2.69 -16.21 1.35
CA ALA A 233 -2.25 -15.91 -0.01
C ALA A 233 -2.97 -16.80 -1.04
N LEU A 234 -3.05 -18.11 -0.76
CA LEU A 234 -3.71 -19.07 -1.63
C LEU A 234 -5.23 -18.92 -1.63
N SER A 235 -5.83 -18.57 -0.50
CA SER A 235 -7.27 -18.26 -0.44
C SER A 235 -7.63 -17.07 -1.34
N ILE A 236 -6.85 -15.99 -1.24
CA ILE A 236 -6.99 -14.83 -2.13
C ILE A 236 -6.78 -15.27 -3.57
N ALA A 237 -5.70 -16.00 -3.87
CA ALA A 237 -5.39 -16.41 -5.22
C ALA A 237 -6.50 -17.26 -5.86
N ARG A 238 -7.13 -18.19 -5.13
CA ARG A 238 -8.28 -18.97 -5.63
C ARG A 238 -9.50 -18.12 -5.97
N ARG A 239 -9.70 -17.00 -5.27
CA ARG A 239 -10.81 -16.07 -5.55
C ARG A 239 -10.61 -15.27 -6.83
N TYR A 240 -9.35 -14.98 -7.18
CA TYR A 240 -8.98 -14.13 -8.33
C TYR A 240 -8.32 -14.90 -9.47
N ALA A 241 -8.23 -16.23 -9.38
CA ALA A 241 -7.78 -17.10 -10.47
C ALA A 241 -8.86 -17.20 -11.55
#